data_AF-A0A6B0WXC3-F1
#
_entry.id   AF-A0A6B0WXC3-F1
#
_cell.length_a   1.000
_cell.length_b   1.000
_cell.length_c   1.000
_cell.angle_alpha   90.00
_cell.angle_beta   90.00
_cell.angle_gamma   90.00
#
_symmetry.space_group_name_H-M   'P 1'
#
loop_
_entity.id
_entity.type
_entity.pdbx_description
1 polymer ?
#
loop_
_entity_poly.entity_id
_entity_poly.type
_entity_poly.pdbx_seq_one_letter_code
_entity_poly.pdbx_strand_id
1 'polypeptide(L)'
;MGGVDVLLKYLLDNDTSRKDRTQQFALTNSVRCRPRSNDATSKSTKQMVLNCEKHTKAIIDVLRPDIIIAQGKDKGKENPCKSLNRLFKPNIEQEYDNASPEIGRVRSVLYLFTAHPARYSGFRWSAGYLPDELERLCEHARELYSE
;
A
#
# COMPACT_ATOMS: atom_id res chain seq x y z
N MET A 1 13.99 -7.10 4.89
CA MET A 1 12.56 -7.13 5.27
C MET A 1 11.81 -7.88 4.17
N GLY A 2 12.01 -9.21 4.08
CA GLY A 2 11.88 -9.99 2.83
C GLY A 2 10.49 -10.11 2.16
N GLY A 3 9.46 -9.42 2.66
CA GLY A 3 8.10 -9.53 2.11
C GLY A 3 7.65 -8.36 1.26
N VAL A 4 8.44 -7.28 1.18
CA VAL A 4 8.08 -6.12 0.33
C VAL A 4 8.80 -6.22 -1.01
N ASP A 5 10.07 -6.57 -0.99
CA ASP A 5 10.90 -6.94 -2.13
C ASP A 5 10.29 -8.10 -2.94
N VAL A 6 9.76 -9.15 -2.28
CA VAL A 6 9.08 -10.22 -3.00
C VAL A 6 7.74 -9.76 -3.60
N LEU A 7 6.96 -8.93 -2.88
CA LEU A 7 5.70 -8.41 -3.41
C LEU A 7 5.90 -7.38 -4.54
N LEU A 8 7.01 -6.64 -4.54
CA LEU A 8 7.45 -5.76 -5.64
C LEU A 8 8.11 -6.52 -6.79
N LYS A 9 8.60 -7.74 -6.54
CA LYS A 9 9.05 -8.66 -7.60
C LYS A 9 7.83 -9.27 -8.30
N TYR A 10 6.83 -9.72 -7.54
CA TYR A 10 5.46 -9.76 -8.04
C TYR A 10 4.98 -8.33 -8.38
N LEU A 11 3.85 -8.17 -9.06
CA LEU A 11 3.50 -6.94 -9.80
C LEU A 11 4.48 -6.68 -10.96
N LEU A 12 5.73 -6.33 -10.66
CA LEU A 12 6.68 -5.74 -11.62
C LEU A 12 7.37 -6.78 -12.53
N ASP A 13 7.68 -7.98 -12.06
CA ASP A 13 8.09 -9.08 -12.94
C ASP A 13 6.86 -9.58 -13.70
N ASN A 14 6.55 -8.98 -14.85
CA ASN A 14 6.22 -9.80 -16.00
C ASN A 14 6.41 -9.11 -17.35
N ASP A 15 6.70 -9.98 -18.30
CA ASP A 15 7.03 -9.80 -19.71
C ASP A 15 8.31 -9.04 -20.08
N THR A 16 9.02 -9.65 -21.02
CA THR A 16 10.33 -9.30 -21.55
C THR A 16 10.39 -7.91 -22.20
N SER A 17 9.24 -7.35 -22.56
CA SER A 17 9.06 -6.01 -23.14
C SER A 17 9.29 -4.85 -22.16
N ARG A 18 9.31 -5.09 -20.85
CA ARG A 18 9.48 -4.04 -19.81
C ARG A 18 10.92 -3.87 -19.30
N LYS A 19 11.89 -4.64 -19.83
CA LYS A 19 13.31 -4.63 -19.39
C LYS A 19 13.99 -3.25 -19.42
N ASP A 20 13.53 -2.33 -20.26
CA ASP A 20 14.15 -1.02 -20.46
C ASP A 20 13.63 0.07 -19.49
N ARG A 21 12.70 -0.25 -18.58
CA ARG A 21 12.20 0.71 -17.58
C ARG A 21 12.92 0.55 -16.25
N THR A 22 13.69 1.57 -15.85
CA THR A 22 14.25 1.67 -14.50
C THR A 22 13.13 1.73 -13.46
N GLN A 23 12.89 0.62 -12.77
CA GLN A 23 11.92 0.56 -11.68
C GLN A 23 12.44 1.35 -10.48
N GLN A 24 11.63 2.29 -9.98
CA GLN A 24 11.94 3.07 -8.78
C GLN A 24 10.87 2.80 -7.73
N PHE A 25 11.31 2.47 -6.51
CA PHE A 25 10.42 2.26 -5.36
C PHE A 25 10.91 3.06 -4.16
N ALA A 26 9.97 3.51 -3.33
CA ALA A 26 10.26 4.20 -2.08
C ALA A 26 9.48 3.55 -0.94
N LEU A 27 10.18 3.13 0.10
CA LEU A 27 9.56 2.59 1.31
C LEU A 27 9.33 3.70 2.33
N THR A 28 8.08 3.89 2.72
CA THR A 28 7.69 4.90 3.70
C THR A 28 6.71 4.34 4.72
N ASN A 29 6.94 4.65 5.99
CA ASN A 29 5.97 4.38 7.05
C ASN A 29 4.91 5.49 7.03
N SER A 30 3.63 5.10 7.15
CA SER A 30 2.49 6.02 7.25
C SER A 30 2.52 6.90 8.51
N VAL A 31 3.26 6.47 9.55
CA VAL A 31 3.51 7.24 10.77
C VAL A 31 5.02 7.35 10.98
N ARG A 32 5.53 8.57 11.13
CA ARG A 32 6.98 8.85 11.30
C ARG A 32 7.45 8.80 12.75
N CYS A 33 6.54 8.91 13.70
CA CYS A 33 6.81 9.00 15.13
C CYS A 33 5.84 8.10 15.91
N ARG A 34 6.21 7.76 17.15
CA ARG A 34 5.34 7.00 18.06
C ARG A 34 4.76 7.98 19.09
N PRO A 35 3.50 7.81 19.52
CA PRO A 35 2.93 8.67 20.54
C PRO A 35 3.62 8.40 21.88
N ARG A 36 3.84 9.45 22.69
CA ARG A 36 4.54 9.33 23.98
C ARG A 36 3.70 8.63 25.06
N SER A 37 2.38 8.61 24.87
CA SER A 37 1.42 7.82 25.65
C SER A 37 0.62 6.93 24.70
N ASN A 38 0.17 5.76 25.18
CA ASN A 38 -0.67 4.85 24.39
C ASN A 38 -2.14 5.34 24.23
N ASP A 39 -2.44 6.58 24.64
CA ASP A 39 -3.77 7.18 24.47
C ASP A 39 -3.97 7.68 23.03
N ALA A 40 -4.60 6.84 22.22
CA ALA A 40 -5.03 7.13 20.86
C ALA A 40 -6.14 8.20 20.77
N THR A 41 -6.86 8.47 21.87
CA THR A 41 -7.97 9.44 21.90
C THR A 41 -7.50 10.87 22.13
N SER A 42 -6.32 11.04 22.73
CA SER A 42 -5.71 12.35 23.04
C SER A 42 -5.58 13.28 21.84
N LYS A 43 -5.72 14.59 22.09
CA LYS A 43 -5.56 15.63 21.07
C LYS A 43 -4.16 15.60 20.44
N SER A 44 -3.12 15.31 21.23
CA SER A 44 -1.73 15.20 20.77
C SER A 44 -1.54 14.03 19.80
N THR A 45 -2.05 12.83 20.12
CA THR A 45 -1.97 11.68 19.20
C THR A 45 -2.75 11.94 17.91
N LYS A 46 -3.94 12.56 17.98
CA LYS A 46 -4.70 12.98 16.79
C LYS A 46 -3.93 13.97 15.92
N GLN A 47 -3.31 15.00 16.51
CA GLN A 47 -2.50 15.97 15.78
C GLN A 47 -1.25 15.34 15.16
N MET A 48 -0.61 14.40 15.86
CA MET A 48 0.52 13.63 15.37
C MET A 48 0.15 12.80 14.13
N VAL A 49 -1.00 12.11 14.16
CA VAL A 49 -1.52 11.35 13.00
C VAL A 49 -1.78 12.29 11.81
N LEU A 50 -2.50 13.41 12.02
CA LEU A 50 -2.77 14.40 10.95
C LEU A 50 -1.48 14.97 10.34
N ASN A 51 -0.43 15.18 11.15
CA ASN A 51 0.87 15.65 10.64
C ASN A 51 1.59 14.56 9.84
N CYS A 52 1.49 13.29 10.25
CA CYS A 52 2.04 12.16 9.48
C CYS A 52 1.27 11.92 8.17
N GLU A 53 -0.06 12.08 8.17
CA GLU A 53 -0.90 12.04 6.96
C GLU A 53 -0.45 13.14 5.98
N LYS A 54 -0.33 14.40 6.42
CA LYS A 54 0.18 15.52 5.59
C LYS A 54 1.57 15.25 5.00
N HIS A 55 2.49 14.71 5.79
CA HIS A 55 3.85 14.38 5.32
C HIS A 55 3.85 13.21 4.32
N THR A 56 3.03 12.18 4.56
CA THR A 56 2.84 11.06 3.62
C THR A 56 2.27 11.56 2.29
N LYS A 57 1.29 12.48 2.34
CA LYS A 57 0.76 13.14 1.15
C LYS A 57 1.86 13.91 0.38
N ALA A 58 2.69 14.69 1.07
CA ALA A 58 3.77 15.43 0.42
C ALA A 58 4.77 14.51 -0.30
N ILE A 59 5.07 13.33 0.27
CA ILE A 59 5.90 12.31 -0.38
C ILE A 59 5.24 11.79 -1.66
N ILE A 60 3.95 11.47 -1.61
CA ILE A 60 3.18 11.02 -2.78
C ILE A 60 3.15 12.10 -3.87
N ASP A 61 2.92 13.37 -3.50
CA ASP A 61 2.86 14.49 -4.45
C ASP A 61 4.22 14.78 -5.13
N VAL A 62 5.33 14.47 -4.46
CA VAL A 62 6.71 14.58 -4.98
C VAL A 62 7.09 13.37 -5.84
N LEU A 63 6.88 12.15 -5.34
CA LEU A 63 7.28 10.92 -6.03
C LEU A 63 6.37 10.56 -7.21
N ARG A 64 5.10 11.00 -7.18
CA ARG A 64 4.06 10.72 -8.18
C ARG A 64 3.99 9.24 -8.58
N PRO A 65 3.86 8.31 -7.61
CA PRO A 65 3.91 6.89 -7.89
C PRO A 65 2.71 6.43 -8.73
N ASP A 66 2.95 5.53 -9.67
CA ASP A 66 1.89 4.85 -10.44
C ASP A 66 1.13 3.82 -9.56
N ILE A 67 1.82 3.22 -8.58
CA ILE A 67 1.29 2.18 -7.69
C ILE A 67 1.63 2.52 -6.23
N ILE A 68 0.64 2.45 -5.34
CA ILE A 68 0.80 2.62 -3.89
C ILE A 68 0.38 1.33 -3.17
N ILE A 69 1.32 0.70 -2.47
CA ILE A 69 1.08 -0.49 -1.64
C ILE A 69 0.99 -0.07 -0.17
N ALA A 70 -0.21 -0.18 0.41
CA ALA A 70 -0.49 0.15 1.80
C ALA A 70 -0.53 -1.11 2.67
N GLN A 71 0.53 -1.31 3.45
CA GLN A 71 0.67 -2.49 4.31
C GLN A 71 0.15 -2.21 5.72
N GLY A 72 -0.74 -3.08 6.21
CA GLY A 72 -1.28 -2.94 7.57
C GLY A 72 -2.66 -3.54 7.79
N LYS A 73 -3.37 -3.95 6.73
CA LYS A 73 -4.74 -4.50 6.80
C LYS A 73 -4.85 -5.54 7.91
N ASP A 74 -5.76 -5.31 8.85
CA ASP A 74 -6.19 -6.34 9.80
C ASP A 74 -7.05 -7.36 9.06
N LYS A 75 -6.72 -8.65 9.19
CA LYS A 75 -7.60 -9.71 8.69
C LYS A 75 -8.94 -9.62 9.44
N GLY A 76 -9.99 -9.20 8.73
CA GLY A 76 -11.35 -9.09 9.27
C GLY A 76 -11.70 -7.80 10.04
N LYS A 77 -10.92 -6.70 9.96
CA LYS A 77 -11.32 -5.39 10.52
C LYS A 77 -11.28 -4.26 9.49
N GLU A 78 -11.89 -3.13 9.85
CA GLU A 78 -12.24 -2.04 8.94
C GLU A 78 -11.15 -1.64 7.94
N ASN A 79 -11.62 -1.32 6.73
CA ASN A 79 -10.79 -1.16 5.56
C ASN A 79 -9.74 -0.02 5.75
N PRO A 80 -8.42 -0.29 5.64
CA PRO A 80 -7.37 0.73 5.70
C PRO A 80 -7.53 1.87 4.67
N CYS A 81 -8.39 1.68 3.67
CA CYS A 81 -8.92 2.74 2.82
C CYS A 81 -9.30 4.02 3.56
N LYS A 82 -9.92 3.97 4.75
CA LYS A 82 -10.33 5.19 5.48
C LYS A 82 -9.18 6.17 5.76
N SER A 83 -7.94 5.70 5.88
CA SER A 83 -6.76 6.57 6.05
C SER A 83 -6.23 7.10 4.72
N LEU A 84 -6.30 6.31 3.64
CA LEU A 84 -5.91 6.75 2.29
C LEU A 84 -6.93 7.72 1.67
N ASN A 85 -8.22 7.60 2.02
CA ASN A 85 -9.29 8.54 1.67
C ASN A 85 -9.12 9.95 2.26
N ARG A 86 -8.14 10.14 3.15
CA ARG A 86 -7.71 11.46 3.65
C ARG A 86 -6.47 12.01 2.93
N LEU A 87 -5.64 11.11 2.39
CA LEU A 87 -4.42 11.46 1.64
C LEU A 87 -4.76 11.92 0.22
N PHE A 88 -5.79 11.33 -0.38
CA PHE A 88 -6.39 11.79 -1.62
C PHE A 88 -7.65 12.59 -1.27
N LYS A 89 -7.83 13.75 -1.92
CA LYS A 89 -8.87 14.72 -1.52
C LYS A 89 -10.25 14.06 -1.43
N PRO A 90 -11.13 14.47 -0.50
CA PRO A 90 -12.45 13.87 -0.28
C PRO A 90 -13.43 13.96 -1.47
N ASN A 91 -13.04 14.63 -2.56
CA ASN A 91 -13.83 14.82 -3.78
C ASN A 91 -13.18 14.14 -5.01
N ILE A 92 -12.26 13.19 -4.82
CA ILE A 92 -11.81 12.34 -5.92
C ILE A 92 -12.57 11.03 -5.79
N GLU A 93 -13.39 10.73 -6.79
CA GLU A 93 -14.05 9.43 -6.90
C GLU A 93 -12.98 8.33 -6.92
N GLN A 94 -13.22 7.30 -6.13
CA GLN A 94 -12.33 6.17 -6.00
C GLN A 94 -13.07 4.95 -6.53
N GLU A 95 -12.53 4.38 -7.59
CA GLU A 95 -13.06 3.18 -8.21
C GLU A 95 -12.44 2.00 -7.45
N TYR A 96 -13.23 1.39 -6.56
CA TYR A 96 -12.88 0.12 -5.96
C TYR A 96 -13.34 -1.01 -6.87
N ASP A 97 -12.51 -2.05 -7.01
CA ASP A 97 -13.03 -3.30 -7.55
C ASP A 97 -14.02 -3.90 -6.53
N ASN A 98 -15.24 -4.17 -6.99
CA ASN A 98 -16.27 -4.80 -6.17
C ASN A 98 -15.95 -6.27 -5.83
N ALA A 99 -15.10 -6.94 -6.64
CA ALA A 99 -14.61 -8.28 -6.33
C ALA A 99 -13.41 -8.27 -5.35
N SER A 100 -12.60 -7.20 -5.37
CA SER A 100 -11.34 -7.07 -4.63
C SER A 100 -11.25 -5.70 -3.93
N PRO A 101 -11.89 -5.49 -2.76
CA PRO A 101 -11.82 -4.24 -2.00
C PRO A 101 -10.43 -3.92 -1.43
N GLU A 102 -9.47 -4.83 -1.61
CA GLU A 102 -8.03 -4.64 -1.47
C GLU A 102 -7.39 -3.81 -2.61
N ILE A 103 -8.07 -3.63 -3.74
CA ILE A 103 -7.60 -2.87 -4.90
C ILE A 103 -8.54 -1.70 -5.18
N GLY A 104 -7.98 -0.56 -5.55
CA GLY A 104 -8.74 0.55 -6.09
C GLY A 104 -7.88 1.46 -6.96
N ARG A 105 -8.53 2.29 -7.77
CA ARG A 105 -7.92 3.28 -8.66
C ARG A 105 -8.38 4.68 -8.24
N VAL A 106 -7.42 5.60 -8.16
CA VAL A 106 -7.70 7.03 -7.93
C VAL A 106 -6.92 7.82 -8.98
N ARG A 107 -7.63 8.25 -10.03
CA ARG A 107 -7.04 8.81 -11.26
C ARG A 107 -6.16 7.77 -11.97
N SER A 108 -4.88 8.06 -12.19
CA SER A 108 -3.89 7.16 -12.79
C SER A 108 -3.13 6.32 -11.77
N VAL A 109 -3.44 6.43 -10.48
CA VAL A 109 -2.71 5.71 -9.42
C VAL A 109 -3.50 4.48 -8.98
N LEU A 110 -2.85 3.33 -8.94
CA LEU A 110 -3.40 2.07 -8.43
C LEU A 110 -3.03 1.89 -6.94
N TYR A 111 -3.97 1.39 -6.14
CA TYR A 111 -3.80 1.15 -4.71
C TYR A 111 -3.94 -0.33 -4.41
N LEU A 112 -3.03 -0.87 -3.60
CA LEU A 112 -3.09 -2.23 -3.08
C LEU A 112 -3.03 -2.21 -1.56
N PHE A 113 -4.01 -2.81 -0.89
CA PHE A 113 -4.09 -2.88 0.56
C PHE A 113 -3.76 -4.29 1.06
N THR A 114 -2.56 -4.47 1.60
CA THR A 114 -2.07 -5.78 2.02
C THR A 114 -2.06 -5.94 3.54
N ALA A 115 -2.15 -7.19 4.00
CA ALA A 115 -1.68 -7.53 5.33
C ALA A 115 -0.16 -7.24 5.45
N HIS A 116 0.29 -6.80 6.61
CA HIS A 116 1.69 -6.50 6.86
C HIS A 116 2.55 -7.79 6.88
N PRO A 117 3.74 -7.85 6.25
CA PRO A 117 4.55 -9.08 6.15
C PRO A 117 4.84 -9.80 7.48
N ALA A 118 4.98 -9.06 8.59
CA ALA A 118 5.17 -9.64 9.91
C ALA A 118 3.97 -10.45 10.45
N ARG A 119 2.80 -10.41 9.80
CA ARG A 119 1.63 -11.25 10.13
C ARG A 119 1.77 -12.69 9.61
N TYR A 120 2.70 -12.93 8.68
CA TYR A 120 2.97 -14.25 8.10
C TYR A 120 4.19 -14.88 8.80
N SER A 121 4.01 -15.20 10.08
CA SER A 121 5.05 -15.86 10.88
C SER A 121 5.42 -17.21 10.27
N GLY A 122 6.72 -17.53 10.23
CA GLY A 122 7.25 -18.76 9.62
C GLY A 122 7.22 -18.81 8.09
N PHE A 123 6.71 -17.79 7.40
CA PHE A 123 6.60 -17.81 5.94
C PHE A 123 7.96 -17.59 5.24
N ARG A 124 8.16 -18.30 4.12
CA ARG A 124 9.47 -18.43 3.43
C ARG A 124 9.79 -17.27 2.48
N TRP A 125 9.66 -16.05 2.97
CA TRP A 125 9.97 -14.81 2.26
C TRP A 125 11.36 -14.81 1.57
N SER A 126 12.40 -15.26 2.28
CA SER A 126 13.77 -15.33 1.75
C SER A 126 13.98 -16.35 0.62
N ALA A 127 13.03 -17.26 0.41
CA ALA A 127 13.04 -18.19 -0.73
C ALA A 127 12.24 -17.65 -1.94
N GLY A 128 11.74 -16.40 -1.86
CA GLY A 128 11.05 -15.73 -2.97
C GLY A 128 9.57 -16.10 -3.13
N TYR A 129 8.99 -16.89 -2.22
CA TYR A 129 7.57 -17.21 -2.23
C TYR A 129 6.72 -16.02 -1.77
N LEU A 130 5.52 -15.92 -2.31
CA LEU A 130 4.47 -14.98 -1.91
C LEU A 130 3.25 -15.80 -1.41
N PRO A 131 2.51 -15.37 -0.37
CA PRO A 131 1.28 -16.06 0.05
C PRO A 131 0.18 -15.96 -1.01
N ASP A 132 -0.64 -17.00 -1.17
CA ASP A 132 -1.68 -17.14 -2.20
C ASP A 132 -2.72 -15.98 -2.22
N GLU A 133 -2.92 -15.30 -1.08
CA GLU A 133 -3.79 -14.11 -1.00
C GLU A 133 -3.13 -12.85 -1.58
N LEU A 134 -1.80 -12.75 -1.50
CA LEU A 134 -1.04 -11.66 -2.09
C LEU A 134 -0.65 -11.95 -3.55
N GLU A 135 -0.46 -13.22 -3.92
CA GLU A 135 -0.19 -13.62 -5.31
C GLU A 135 -1.37 -13.26 -6.23
N ARG A 136 -2.59 -13.71 -5.90
CA ARG A 136 -3.81 -13.35 -6.63
C ARG A 136 -4.07 -11.83 -6.66
N LEU A 137 -3.76 -11.13 -5.57
CA LEU A 137 -3.84 -9.67 -5.52
C LEU A 137 -2.86 -9.01 -6.51
N CYS A 138 -1.66 -9.57 -6.65
CA CYS A 138 -0.67 -9.06 -7.58
C CYS A 138 -0.99 -9.39 -9.03
N GLU A 139 -1.66 -10.51 -9.31
CA GLU A 139 -2.18 -10.86 -10.63
C GLU A 139 -3.27 -9.88 -11.06
N HIS A 140 -4.33 -9.72 -10.25
CA HIS A 140 -5.42 -8.78 -10.53
C HIS A 140 -4.91 -7.33 -10.69
N ALA A 141 -3.97 -6.89 -9.85
CA ALA A 141 -3.38 -5.56 -9.97
C ALA A 141 -2.57 -5.36 -11.26
N ARG A 142 -2.02 -6.41 -11.88
CA ARG A 142 -1.34 -6.31 -13.19
C ARG A 142 -2.33 -6.15 -14.34
N GLU A 143 -3.49 -6.79 -14.25
CA GLU A 143 -4.58 -6.66 -15.24
C GLU A 143 -5.04 -5.20 -15.27
N LEU A 144 -5.46 -4.65 -14.12
CA LEU A 144 -5.89 -3.25 -13.99
C LEU A 144 -4.79 -2.20 -14.29
N TYR A 145 -3.51 -2.56 -14.17
CA TYR A 145 -2.39 -1.68 -14.54
C TYR A 145 -2.02 -1.73 -16.03
N SER A 146 -2.65 -2.64 -16.79
CA SER A 146 -2.43 -2.79 -18.23
C SER A 146 -3.55 -2.13 -19.07
N GLU A 147 -4.55 -1.53 -18.40
CA GLU A 147 -5.69 -0.75 -18.94
C GLU A 147 -5.50 0.78 -18.84
#